data_AF-X0ZR41-F1
#
_entry.id   AF-X0ZR41-F1
#
_cell.length_a   1.000
_cell.length_b   1.000
_cell.length_c   1.000
_cell.angle_alpha   90.00
_cell.angle_beta   90.00
_cell.angle_gamma   90.00
#
_symmetry.space_group_name_H-M   'P 1'
#
loop_
_entity.id
_entity.type
_entity.pdbx_description
1 polymer ?
#
loop_
_entity_poly.entity_id
_entity_poly.type
_entity_poly.pdbx_seq_one_letter_code
_entity_poly.pdbx_strand_id
1 'polypeptide(L)'
;FEKDFNVKFEDIEKINIKEDLIIRLNDKESRKRIIHIPFNQLNEYMRLACNACNDFANIYADISFGGLGSPDKFTTILTRSEKGRSIILKAIKAKKIRCTHLNISTKEKMKDLITQYSLNKVKRKENFFKY
;
A
#
# COMPACT_ATOMS: atom_id res chain seq x y z
N PHE A 1 6.93 -19.80 4.66
CA PHE A 1 5.72 -18.95 4.59
C PHE A 1 4.48 -19.74 4.99
N GLU A 2 4.05 -20.76 4.23
CA GLU A 2 2.88 -21.58 4.58
C GLU A 2 2.98 -22.16 6.00
N LYS A 3 4.13 -22.75 6.33
CA LYS A 3 4.43 -23.28 7.67
C LYS A 3 4.49 -22.17 8.72
N ASP A 4 5.24 -21.10 8.44
CA ASP A 4 5.52 -19.99 9.36
C ASP A 4 4.25 -19.26 9.81
N PHE A 5 3.26 -19.11 8.92
CA PHE A 5 2.03 -18.39 9.18
C PHE A 5 0.79 -19.29 9.28
N ASN A 6 0.98 -20.61 9.20
CA ASN A 6 -0.09 -21.62 9.19
C ASN A 6 -1.19 -21.26 8.17
N VAL A 7 -0.77 -21.07 6.91
CA VAL A 7 -1.62 -20.76 5.76
C VAL A 7 -1.35 -21.77 4.65
N LYS A 8 -2.39 -22.12 3.88
CA LYS A 8 -2.23 -22.84 2.62
C LYS A 8 -2.45 -21.87 1.48
N PHE A 9 -1.57 -21.86 0.49
CA PHE A 9 -1.66 -20.95 -0.65
C PHE A 9 -2.91 -21.20 -1.50
N GLU A 10 -3.34 -22.46 -1.59
CA GLU A 10 -4.57 -22.86 -2.29
C GLU A 10 -5.83 -22.20 -1.73
N ASP A 11 -5.82 -21.86 -0.44
CA ASP A 11 -6.97 -21.25 0.24
C ASP A 11 -6.95 -19.71 0.14
N ILE A 12 -5.92 -19.09 -0.46
CA ILE A 12 -5.82 -17.63 -0.55
C ILE A 12 -6.77 -17.07 -1.62
N GLU A 13 -7.81 -16.37 -1.16
CA GLU A 13 -8.74 -15.62 -2.01
C GLU A 13 -8.15 -14.26 -2.43
N LYS A 14 -7.46 -13.58 -1.51
CA LYS A 14 -6.91 -12.23 -1.76
C LYS A 14 -5.76 -11.89 -0.82
N ILE A 15 -4.74 -11.22 -1.38
CA ILE A 15 -3.66 -10.60 -0.63
C ILE A 15 -3.77 -9.08 -0.77
N ASN A 16 -3.51 -8.36 0.32
CA ASN A 16 -3.40 -6.91 0.32
C ASN A 16 -2.27 -6.46 1.24
N ILE A 17 -1.69 -5.30 0.99
CA ILE A 17 -0.64 -4.70 1.83
C ILE A 17 -1.05 -3.26 2.15
N LYS A 18 -1.17 -2.94 3.44
CA LYS A 18 -1.39 -1.58 3.94
C LYS A 18 -0.35 -1.25 5.00
N GLU A 19 -0.77 -1.30 6.27
CA GLU A 19 0.11 -1.14 7.44
C GLU A 19 0.71 -2.48 7.88
N ASP A 20 0.17 -3.57 7.36
CA ASP A 20 0.61 -4.96 7.49
C ASP A 20 0.28 -5.73 6.19
N LEU A 21 0.66 -7.01 6.15
CA LEU A 21 0.23 -7.94 5.11
C LEU A 21 -1.10 -8.58 5.54
N ILE A 22 -2.12 -8.40 4.71
CA ILE A 22 -3.48 -8.89 4.95
C ILE A 22 -3.77 -10.02 3.97
N ILE A 23 -4.03 -11.21 4.51
CA ILE A 23 -4.38 -12.39 3.71
C ILE A 23 -5.82 -12.78 4.02
N ARG A 24 -6.67 -12.79 2.98
CA ARG A 24 -8.01 -13.37 3.02
C ARG A 24 -7.96 -14.79 2.51
N LEU A 25 -8.37 -15.72 3.37
CA LEU A 25 -8.49 -17.14 3.08
C LEU A 25 -9.96 -17.51 2.91
N ASN A 26 -10.22 -18.40 1.95
CA ASN A 26 -11.50 -19.06 1.75
C ASN A 26 -11.28 -20.56 1.91
N ASP A 27 -11.53 -21.07 3.11
CA ASP A 27 -11.44 -22.50 3.38
C ASP A 27 -12.55 -23.26 2.63
N LYS A 28 -12.27 -24.50 2.23
CA LYS A 28 -13.20 -25.43 1.58
C LYS A 28 -14.45 -25.69 2.44
N GLU A 29 -14.37 -25.47 3.76
CA GLU A 29 -15.51 -25.50 4.69
C GLU A 29 -16.31 -24.17 4.78
N SER A 30 -16.14 -23.24 3.84
CA SER A 30 -16.89 -21.96 3.74
C SER A 30 -16.65 -20.94 4.87
N ARG A 31 -15.56 -21.08 5.64
CA ARG A 31 -15.17 -20.10 6.67
C ARG A 31 -14.15 -19.11 6.09
N LYS A 32 -14.59 -17.87 5.87
CA LYS A 32 -13.68 -16.77 5.50
C LYS A 32 -12.87 -16.35 6.71
N ARG A 33 -11.53 -16.44 6.59
CA ARG A 33 -10.59 -16.01 7.63
C ARG A 33 -9.72 -14.87 7.09
N ILE A 34 -9.43 -13.90 7.94
CA ILE A 34 -8.49 -12.81 7.65
C ILE A 34 -7.30 -12.95 8.58
N ILE A 35 -6.09 -12.93 8.03
CA ILE A 35 -4.84 -12.96 8.77
C ILE A 35 -4.10 -11.66 8.53
N HIS A 36 -3.59 -11.08 9.61
CA HIS A 36 -2.77 -9.88 9.64
C HIS A 36 -1.34 -10.27 10.06
N ILE A 37 -0.37 -10.03 9.19
CA ILE A 37 1.04 -10.35 9.43
C ILE A 37 1.84 -9.04 9.46
N PRO A 38 2.45 -8.67 10.60
CA PRO A 38 3.21 -7.43 10.71
C PRO A 38 4.51 -7.50 9.91
N PHE A 39 4.97 -6.35 9.40
CA PHE A 39 6.12 -6.29 8.48
C PHE A 39 7.44 -6.79 9.07
N ASN A 40 7.64 -6.69 10.40
CA ASN A 40 8.84 -7.20 11.06
C ASN A 40 8.98 -8.73 10.95
N GLN A 41 7.89 -9.47 10.73
CA GLN A 41 7.90 -10.92 10.49
C GLN A 41 8.15 -11.27 9.01
N LEU A 42 8.22 -10.27 8.12
CA LEU A 42 8.35 -10.47 6.68
C LEU A 42 9.75 -10.19 6.11
N ASN A 43 10.72 -9.85 6.97
CA ASN A 43 12.06 -9.45 6.53
C ASN A 43 12.74 -10.50 5.66
N GLU A 44 12.68 -11.78 6.04
CA GLU A 44 13.26 -12.92 5.30
C GLU A 44 12.58 -13.15 3.94
N TYR A 45 11.35 -12.66 3.75
CA TYR A 45 10.57 -12.81 2.53
C TYR A 45 10.75 -11.63 1.56
N MET A 46 11.39 -10.55 2.01
CA MET A 46 11.63 -9.38 1.19
C MET A 46 12.86 -9.61 0.30
N ARG A 47 12.75 -9.26 -0.98
CA ARG A 47 13.92 -9.23 -1.87
C ARG A 47 14.99 -8.30 -1.31
N LEU A 48 16.23 -8.80 -1.19
CA LEU A 48 17.35 -8.04 -0.60
C LEU A 48 17.53 -6.64 -1.22
N ALA A 49 17.43 -6.54 -2.56
CA ALA A 49 17.55 -5.28 -3.29
C ALA A 49 16.51 -4.21 -2.87
N CYS A 50 15.35 -4.60 -2.34
CA CYS A 50 14.34 -3.66 -1.87
C CYS A 50 14.80 -2.85 -0.64
N ASN A 51 15.82 -3.32 0.09
CA ASN A 51 16.43 -2.55 1.18
C ASN A 51 17.13 -1.29 0.68
N ALA A 52 17.71 -1.32 -0.53
CA ALA A 52 18.42 -0.18 -1.11
C ALA A 52 17.49 0.91 -1.69
N CYS A 53 16.21 0.60 -1.92
CA CYS A 53 15.25 1.55 -2.48
C CYS A 53 14.73 2.52 -1.41
N ASN A 54 14.78 3.83 -1.68
CA ASN A 54 14.27 4.90 -0.80
C ASN A 54 12.95 5.53 -1.27
N ASP A 55 12.41 5.15 -2.43
CA ASP A 55 11.16 5.73 -2.93
C ASP A 55 9.94 4.87 -2.55
N PHE A 56 9.09 5.39 -1.66
CA PHE A 56 7.85 4.72 -1.25
C PHE A 56 6.66 5.10 -2.14
N ALA A 57 6.54 6.38 -2.48
CA ALA A 57 5.32 6.96 -3.05
C ALA A 57 5.41 7.22 -4.56
N ASN A 58 6.37 6.58 -5.24
CA ASN A 58 6.61 6.69 -6.67
C ASN A 58 6.74 8.16 -7.08
N ILE A 59 7.73 8.86 -6.51
CA ILE A 59 7.81 10.33 -6.53
C ILE A 59 8.03 10.91 -7.93
N TYR A 60 8.50 10.10 -8.87
CA TYR A 60 8.79 10.50 -10.25
C TYR A 60 7.60 10.38 -11.21
N ALA A 61 6.47 9.82 -10.77
CA ALA A 61 5.30 9.65 -11.63
C ALA A 61 4.42 10.91 -11.70
N ASP A 62 3.77 11.12 -12.83
CA ASP A 62 2.70 12.12 -12.96
C ASP A 62 1.55 11.87 -11.97
N ILE A 63 1.23 10.59 -11.75
CA ILE A 63 0.17 10.10 -10.87
C ILE A 63 0.66 8.85 -10.13
N SER A 64 0.57 8.85 -8.80
CA SER A 64 0.85 7.69 -7.95
C SER A 64 -0.45 7.15 -7.35
N PHE A 65 -0.57 5.82 -7.26
CA PHE A 65 -1.73 5.12 -6.70
C PHE A 65 -1.30 4.21 -5.55
N GLY A 66 -2.07 4.15 -4.47
CA GLY A 66 -1.79 3.26 -3.34
C GLY A 66 -2.97 3.01 -2.42
N GLY A 67 -2.96 1.91 -1.68
CA GLY A 67 -4.05 1.57 -0.73
C GLY A 67 -3.93 2.23 0.64
N LEU A 68 -2.76 2.77 0.99
CA LEU A 68 -2.47 3.35 2.30
C LEU A 68 -3.29 4.64 2.54
N GLY A 69 -3.90 4.75 3.72
CA GLY A 69 -4.77 5.88 4.08
C GLY A 69 -6.15 5.87 3.42
N SER A 70 -6.42 4.95 2.48
CA SER A 70 -7.73 4.82 1.84
C SER A 70 -8.61 3.76 2.52
N PRO A 71 -9.94 3.99 2.59
CA PRO A 71 -10.89 2.99 3.05
C PRO A 71 -10.93 1.79 2.10
N ASP A 72 -11.59 0.70 2.52
CA ASP A 72 -11.77 -0.47 1.66
C ASP A 72 -12.45 -0.09 0.35
N LYS A 73 -12.03 -0.74 -0.75
CA LYS A 73 -12.47 -0.45 -2.14
C LYS A 73 -12.12 0.93 -2.68
N PHE A 74 -11.30 1.71 -1.98
CA PHE A 74 -10.75 2.98 -2.47
C PHE A 74 -9.24 2.93 -2.64
N THR A 75 -8.73 3.85 -3.45
CA THR A 75 -7.31 4.02 -3.73
C THR A 75 -6.94 5.48 -3.50
N THR A 76 -5.85 5.68 -2.77
CA THR A 76 -5.23 6.99 -2.57
C THR A 76 -4.50 7.36 -3.85
N ILE A 77 -4.80 8.55 -4.38
CA ILE A 77 -4.19 9.07 -5.60
C ILE A 77 -3.41 10.33 -5.25
N LEU A 78 -2.14 10.38 -5.67
CA LEU A 78 -1.30 11.57 -5.58
C LEU A 78 -0.98 12.05 -7.01
N THR A 79 -1.54 13.19 -7.41
CA THR A 79 -1.21 13.84 -8.68
C THR A 79 -0.07 14.83 -8.47
N ARG A 80 1.01 14.73 -9.25
CA ARG A 80 2.22 15.56 -9.08
C ARG A 80 2.38 16.58 -10.19
N SER A 81 2.16 16.18 -11.43
CA SER A 81 2.26 17.07 -12.60
C SER A 81 0.91 17.63 -13.01
N GLU A 82 0.93 18.72 -13.78
CA GLU A 82 -0.26 19.29 -14.41
C GLU A 82 -0.96 18.30 -15.33
N LYS A 83 -0.17 17.52 -16.08
CA LYS A 83 -0.68 16.45 -16.94
C LYS A 83 -1.42 15.39 -16.13
N GLY A 84 -0.80 14.91 -15.04
CA GLY A 84 -1.41 13.92 -14.14
C GLY A 84 -2.71 14.43 -13.52
N ARG A 85 -2.71 15.68 -13.03
CA ARG A 85 -3.91 16.34 -12.49
C ARG A 85 -5.02 16.47 -13.55
N SER A 86 -4.67 16.90 -14.75
CA SER A 86 -5.62 17.05 -15.88
C SER A 86 -6.29 15.72 -16.24
N ILE A 87 -5.52 14.62 -16.30
CA ILE A 87 -6.04 13.28 -16.58
C ILE A 87 -7.06 12.85 -15.52
N ILE A 88 -6.72 12.97 -14.23
CA ILE A 88 -7.64 12.61 -13.13
C ILE A 88 -8.92 13.44 -13.17
N LEU A 89 -8.81 14.77 -13.37
CA LEU A 89 -9.99 15.64 -13.46
C LEU A 89 -10.88 15.28 -14.65
N LYS A 90 -10.31 14.97 -15.81
CA LYS A 90 -11.07 14.49 -16.99
C LYS A 90 -11.77 13.17 -16.70
N ALA A 91 -11.10 12.22 -16.04
CA ALA A 91 -11.70 10.93 -15.68
C ALA A 91 -12.86 11.07 -14.68
N ILE A 92 -12.74 11.99 -13.71
CA ILE A 92 -13.84 12.33 -12.79
C ILE A 92 -15.00 12.96 -13.56
N LYS A 93 -14.74 13.95 -14.42
CA LYS A 93 -15.76 14.63 -15.23
C LYS A 93 -16.49 13.64 -16.17
N ALA A 94 -15.77 12.69 -16.74
CA ALA A 94 -16.31 11.62 -17.58
C ALA A 94 -17.00 10.50 -16.78
N LYS A 95 -17.09 10.62 -15.45
CA LYS A 95 -17.69 9.63 -14.53
C LYS A 95 -17.06 8.24 -14.65
N LYS A 96 -15.79 8.15 -15.07
CA LYS A 96 -15.03 6.89 -15.13
C LYS A 96 -14.48 6.47 -13.78
N ILE A 97 -14.24 7.44 -12.91
CA ILE A 97 -13.83 7.22 -11.52
C ILE A 97 -14.66 8.08 -10.59
N ARG A 98 -14.91 7.58 -9.38
CA ARG A 98 -15.55 8.33 -8.30
C ARG A 98 -14.49 8.79 -7.31
N CYS A 99 -14.48 10.07 -6.99
CA CYS A 99 -13.63 10.64 -5.95
C CYS A 99 -14.46 10.93 -4.71
N THR A 100 -14.00 10.47 -3.54
CA THR A 100 -14.63 10.81 -2.27
C THR A 100 -14.17 12.19 -1.81
N HIS A 101 -15.09 12.94 -1.21
CA HIS A 101 -14.71 14.19 -0.56
C HIS A 101 -13.95 13.85 0.74
N LEU A 102 -12.73 14.35 0.86
CA LEU A 102 -11.93 14.24 2.06
C LEU A 102 -11.96 15.59 2.77
N ASN A 103 -12.35 15.60 4.05
CA ASN A 103 -12.21 16.78 4.89
C ASN A 103 -10.72 17.08 5.16
N ILE A 104 -10.43 18.28 5.65
CA ILE A 104 -9.05 18.75 5.87
C ILE A 104 -8.31 17.83 6.85
N SER A 105 -8.93 17.47 7.98
CA SER A 105 -8.31 16.62 9.00
C SER A 105 -7.92 15.24 8.45
N THR A 106 -8.80 14.61 7.67
CA THR A 106 -8.52 13.31 7.03
C THR A 106 -7.40 13.43 6.01
N LYS A 107 -7.36 14.51 5.21
CA LYS A 107 -6.27 14.74 4.26
C LYS A 107 -4.91 14.87 4.96
N GLU A 108 -4.84 15.62 6.05
CA GLU A 108 -3.59 15.77 6.81
C GLU A 108 -3.15 14.43 7.42
N LYS A 109 -4.07 13.68 8.05
CA LYS A 109 -3.76 12.32 8.55
C LYS A 109 -3.23 11.38 7.46
N MET A 110 -3.81 11.43 6.25
CA MET A 110 -3.33 10.63 5.12
C MET A 110 -1.94 11.06 4.66
N LYS A 111 -1.66 12.37 4.59
CA LYS A 111 -0.34 12.91 4.25
C LYS A 111 0.70 12.51 5.30
N ASP A 112 0.39 12.64 6.58
CA ASP A 112 1.28 12.26 7.67
C ASP A 112 1.64 10.78 7.58
N LEU A 113 0.64 9.92 7.39
CA LEU A 113 0.83 8.49 7.24
C LEU A 113 1.75 8.17 6.04
N ILE A 114 1.48 8.72 4.86
CA ILE A 114 2.32 8.50 3.66
C ILE A 114 3.74 9.03 3.87
N THR A 115 3.88 10.17 4.55
CA THR A 115 5.17 10.78 4.86
C THR A 115 5.96 9.89 5.81
N GLN A 116 5.33 9.37 6.87
CA GLN A 116 5.96 8.44 7.80
C GLN A 116 6.48 7.18 7.10
N TYR A 117 5.68 6.56 6.24
CA TYR A 117 6.11 5.37 5.47
C TYR A 117 7.24 5.68 4.49
N SER A 118 7.21 6.87 3.88
CA SER A 118 8.29 7.34 3.01
C SER A 118 9.60 7.50 3.78
N LEU A 119 9.56 8.14 4.95
CA LEU A 119 10.72 8.31 5.83
C LEU A 119 11.24 6.96 6.35
N ASN A 120 10.37 6.02 6.68
CA ASN A 120 10.77 4.68 7.11
C ASN A 120 11.55 3.95 6.02
N LYS A 121 11.15 4.11 4.76
CA LYS A 121 11.86 3.51 3.62
C LYS A 121 13.23 4.14 3.39
N VAL A 122 13.35 5.46 3.57
CA VAL A 122 14.65 6.18 3.55
C VAL A 122 15.56 5.66 4.66
N LYS A 123 15.08 5.61 5.90
CA LYS A 123 15.84 5.08 7.05
C LYS A 123 16.28 3.63 6.85
N ARG A 124 15.42 2.78 6.27
CA ARG A 124 15.76 1.39 5.95
C ARG A 124 16.93 1.32 4.97
N LYS A 125 16.93 2.15 3.92
CA LYS A 125 18.06 2.26 2.98
C LYS A 125 19.33 2.67 3.70
N GLU A 126 19.28 3.72 4.52
CA GLU A 126 20.45 4.19 5.27
C GLU A 126 21.02 3.09 6.15
N ASN A 127 20.18 2.34 6.85
CA ASN A 127 20.63 1.24 7.70
C ASN A 127 21.19 0.06 6.90
N PHE A 128 20.70 -0.19 5.69
CA PHE A 128 21.20 -1.26 4.83
C PHE A 128 22.63 -1.01 4.31
N PHE A 129 23.01 0.26 4.08
CA PHE A 129 24.35 0.63 3.59
C PHE A 129 25.34 1.03 4.70
N LYS A 130 24.95 0.96 5.98
CA LYS A 130 25.85 1.22 7.12
C LYS A 130 26.75 0.03 7.46
N TYR A 131 26.46 -1.14 6.91
CA TYR A 131 27.25 -2.37 7.03
C TYR A 131 27.82 -2.72 5.66
#